data_AF-A0A2I0WME5-F1
#
_entry.id   AF-A0A2I0WME5-F1
#
_cell.length_a   1.000
_cell.length_b   1.000
_cell.length_c   1.000
_cell.angle_alpha   90.00
_cell.angle_beta   90.00
_cell.angle_gamma   90.00
#
_symmetry.space_group_name_H-M   'P 1'
#
loop_
_entity.id
_entity.type
_entity.pdbx_description
1 polymer ?
#
loop_
_entity_poly.entity_id
_entity_poly.type
_entity_poly.pdbx_seq_one_letter_code
_entity_poly.pdbx_strand_id
1 'polypeptide(L)'
;MAGRGSLAGLLPFADANAVLLDMANEVLPKGKKKKKKLSALPNYSRSVLAGVCATDPFRRMDYFLKQLEATGFSGVKNFPTVGLFDGNFLQNLEETGMGYGLETEMINKAHRFGLLTTPYAFNEDEATWMAKAGANIIVAHMGLTTAGSIGAKTYLTLEESVNRVQAIADATVAINPHVIILCHGGKLLTMRL
;
A
#
# COMPACT_ATOMS: atom_id res chain seq x y z
N MET A 1 -4.41 -13.05 6.97
CA MET A 1 -3.19 -13.79 7.35
C MET A 1 -3.47 -15.14 8.04
N ALA A 2 -4.72 -15.61 8.23
CA ALA A 2 -5.00 -16.96 8.76
C ALA A 2 -4.22 -17.35 10.05
N GLY A 3 -4.04 -16.39 10.97
CA GLY A 3 -3.26 -16.58 12.20
C GLY A 3 -1.73 -16.60 12.02
N ARG A 4 -1.20 -16.16 10.88
CA ARG A 4 0.24 -15.99 10.60
C ARG A 4 0.68 -14.53 10.74
N GLY A 5 1.99 -14.31 10.88
CA GLY A 5 2.57 -12.95 10.91
C GLY A 5 2.37 -12.20 9.59
N SER A 6 2.32 -10.86 9.66
CA SER A 6 2.06 -10.00 8.48
C SER A 6 3.11 -10.14 7.38
N LEU A 7 4.36 -10.43 7.74
CA LEU A 7 5.44 -10.66 6.78
C LEU A 7 5.26 -11.92 5.93
N ALA A 8 4.35 -12.82 6.27
CA ALA A 8 4.08 -13.99 5.43
C ALA A 8 3.63 -13.60 4.01
N GLY A 9 3.03 -12.41 3.84
CA GLY A 9 2.67 -11.89 2.53
C GLY A 9 3.86 -11.50 1.65
N LEU A 10 5.07 -11.34 2.20
CA LEU A 10 6.28 -10.96 1.47
C LEU A 10 7.13 -12.17 1.06
N LEU A 11 6.74 -13.37 1.48
CA LEU A 11 7.50 -14.60 1.29
C LEU A 11 6.88 -15.48 0.20
N PRO A 12 7.64 -16.41 -0.39
CA PRO A 12 7.21 -17.22 -1.54
C PRO A 12 6.23 -18.34 -1.13
N PHE A 13 5.20 -18.00 -0.38
CA PHE A 13 4.13 -18.93 0.01
C PHE A 13 3.00 -18.98 -1.02
N ALA A 14 2.81 -17.90 -1.78
CA ALA A 14 1.84 -17.82 -2.87
C ALA A 14 2.14 -16.63 -3.79
N ASP A 15 1.53 -16.64 -4.99
CA ASP A 15 1.44 -15.44 -5.83
C ASP A 15 0.45 -14.45 -5.19
N ALA A 16 0.98 -13.35 -4.65
CA ALA A 16 0.19 -12.32 -3.97
C ALA A 16 -0.89 -11.69 -4.87
N ASN A 17 -0.57 -11.48 -6.15
CA ASN A 17 -1.50 -10.86 -7.10
C ASN A 17 -2.60 -11.84 -7.56
N ALA A 18 -2.35 -13.16 -7.52
CA ALA A 18 -3.38 -14.18 -7.76
C ALA A 18 -4.30 -14.31 -6.55
N VAL A 19 -3.73 -14.42 -5.35
CA VAL A 19 -4.48 -14.44 -4.10
C VAL A 19 -5.39 -13.22 -3.97
N LEU A 20 -4.91 -12.03 -4.37
CA LEU A 20 -5.72 -10.82 -4.43
C LEU A 20 -6.99 -11.00 -5.28
N LEU A 21 -6.88 -11.60 -6.48
CA LEU A 21 -8.02 -11.82 -7.37
C LEU A 21 -8.98 -12.86 -6.81
N ASP A 22 -8.47 -13.92 -6.18
CA ASP A 22 -9.31 -14.93 -5.53
C ASP A 22 -10.14 -14.31 -4.39
N MET A 23 -9.49 -13.46 -3.58
CA MET A 23 -10.13 -12.71 -2.49
C MET A 23 -11.16 -11.67 -2.98
N ALA A 24 -11.07 -11.23 -4.23
CA ALA A 24 -12.01 -10.25 -4.78
C ALA A 24 -13.46 -10.75 -4.71
N ASN A 25 -13.69 -12.05 -4.90
CA ASN A 25 -15.02 -12.66 -4.82
C ASN A 25 -15.61 -12.66 -3.40
N GLU A 26 -14.78 -12.55 -2.38
CA GLU A 26 -15.19 -12.54 -0.97
C GLU A 26 -15.41 -11.11 -0.47
N VAL A 27 -14.57 -10.18 -0.92
CA VAL A 27 -14.53 -8.81 -0.39
C VAL A 27 -15.38 -7.85 -1.22
N LEU A 28 -15.42 -8.02 -2.55
CA LEU A 28 -16.19 -7.14 -3.40
C LEU A 28 -17.70 -7.40 -3.21
N PRO A 29 -18.53 -6.34 -3.16
CA PRO A 29 -19.97 -6.52 -2.98
C PRO A 29 -20.57 -7.42 -4.07
N LYS A 30 -21.15 -8.56 -3.65
CA LYS A 30 -21.87 -9.48 -4.55
C LYS A 30 -23.19 -8.85 -5.01
N GLY A 31 -23.13 -8.03 -6.06
CA GLY A 31 -24.33 -7.46 -6.65
C GLY A 31 -24.03 -6.39 -7.70
N LYS A 32 -24.32 -6.71 -8.97
CA LYS A 32 -24.51 -5.73 -10.04
C LYS A 32 -25.75 -4.88 -9.78
N LYS A 33 -25.74 -3.92 -8.85
CA LYS A 33 -26.73 -2.83 -8.82
C LYS A 33 -26.08 -1.54 -8.32
N LYS A 34 -25.99 -0.58 -9.24
CA LYS A 34 -25.97 0.87 -9.02
C LYS A 34 -26.35 1.23 -7.59
N LYS A 35 -25.44 1.85 -6.83
CA LYS A 35 -25.74 2.71 -5.68
C LYS A 35 -26.97 2.26 -4.85
N LYS A 36 -27.01 1.03 -4.34
CA LYS A 36 -27.88 0.75 -3.19
C LYS A 36 -27.15 1.28 -1.98
N LYS A 37 -27.58 2.45 -1.50
CA LYS A 37 -27.24 3.02 -0.19
C LYS A 37 -27.22 1.87 0.82
N LEU A 38 -26.03 1.54 1.31
CA LEU A 38 -25.93 0.78 2.54
C LEU A 38 -26.51 1.71 3.63
N SER A 39 -27.69 1.36 4.11
CA SER A 39 -28.62 2.23 4.86
C SER A 39 -28.16 2.67 6.25
N ALA A 40 -26.90 2.44 6.62
CA ALA A 40 -26.34 2.89 7.89
C ALA A 40 -25.51 4.18 7.75
N LEU A 41 -24.97 4.49 6.57
CA LEU A 41 -24.14 5.67 6.31
C LEU A 41 -24.38 6.18 4.87
N PRO A 42 -25.30 7.15 4.67
CA PRO A 42 -25.79 7.53 3.34
C PRO A 42 -24.75 8.15 2.39
N ASN A 43 -23.53 8.43 2.89
CA ASN A 43 -22.43 9.03 2.12
C ASN A 43 -21.22 8.08 1.94
N TYR A 44 -21.26 6.85 2.46
CA TYR A 44 -20.10 5.95 2.41
C TYR A 44 -20.22 4.95 1.25
N SER A 45 -19.55 5.25 0.13
CA SER A 45 -19.24 4.24 -0.88
C SER A 45 -18.08 3.41 -0.36
N ARG A 46 -18.32 2.13 -0.05
CA ARG A 46 -17.25 1.22 0.37
C ARG A 46 -16.33 0.97 -0.82
N SER A 47 -15.26 1.75 -0.90
CA SER A 47 -14.22 1.61 -1.91
C SER A 47 -13.26 0.54 -1.45
N VAL A 48 -13.08 -0.51 -2.26
CA VAL A 48 -12.12 -1.59 -1.98
C VAL A 48 -10.91 -1.35 -2.86
N LEU A 49 -9.72 -1.33 -2.25
CA LEU A 49 -8.45 -1.15 -2.94
C LEU A 49 -7.70 -2.47 -3.02
N ALA A 50 -7.00 -2.68 -4.12
CA ALA A 50 -6.17 -3.84 -4.37
C ALA A 50 -4.74 -3.63 -3.86
N GLY A 51 -4.22 -4.56 -3.05
CA GLY A 51 -2.79 -4.64 -2.75
C GLY A 51 -2.06 -5.35 -3.89
N VAL A 52 -1.27 -4.60 -4.67
CA VAL A 52 -0.57 -5.08 -5.85
C VAL A 52 0.91 -5.30 -5.52
N CYS A 53 1.42 -6.50 -5.81
CA CYS A 53 2.84 -6.79 -5.88
C CYS A 53 3.37 -6.24 -7.21
N ALA A 54 3.95 -5.05 -7.19
CA ALA A 54 4.40 -4.37 -8.42
C ALA A 54 5.71 -4.95 -8.99
N THR A 55 6.51 -5.60 -8.15
CA THR A 55 7.79 -6.22 -8.52
C THR A 55 7.64 -7.63 -9.09
N ASP A 56 6.40 -8.11 -9.29
CA ASP A 56 6.10 -9.41 -9.89
C ASP A 56 6.62 -9.48 -11.35
N PRO A 57 7.66 -10.28 -11.63
CA PRO A 57 8.31 -10.31 -12.94
C PRO A 57 7.47 -11.01 -14.01
N PHE A 58 6.39 -11.70 -13.62
CA PHE A 58 5.56 -12.48 -14.54
C PHE A 58 4.29 -11.74 -14.95
N ARG A 59 4.05 -10.53 -14.42
CA ARG A 59 2.85 -9.75 -14.71
C ARG A 59 3.12 -8.48 -15.50
N ARG A 60 2.30 -8.26 -16.52
CA ARG A 60 2.24 -7.00 -17.25
C ARG A 60 1.32 -6.04 -16.50
N MET A 61 1.88 -5.09 -15.76
CA MET A 61 1.12 -4.19 -14.89
C MET A 61 0.02 -3.41 -15.62
N ASP A 62 0.23 -2.99 -16.86
CA ASP A 62 -0.80 -2.28 -17.64
C ASP A 62 -2.07 -3.14 -17.87
N TYR A 63 -1.91 -4.45 -18.06
CA TYR A 63 -3.05 -5.37 -18.22
C TYR A 63 -3.66 -5.70 -16.86
N PHE A 64 -2.81 -5.89 -15.85
CA PHE A 64 -3.27 -6.24 -14.52
C PHE A 64 -4.10 -5.12 -13.90
N LEU A 65 -3.66 -3.87 -14.01
CA LEU A 65 -4.43 -2.72 -13.50
C LEU A 65 -5.81 -2.59 -14.17
N LYS A 66 -5.91 -2.84 -15.48
CA LYS A 66 -7.20 -2.90 -16.20
C LYS A 66 -8.08 -4.05 -15.73
N GLN A 67 -7.47 -5.20 -15.44
CA GLN A 67 -8.19 -6.34 -14.86
C GLN A 67 -8.75 -5.98 -13.48
N LEU A 68 -7.99 -5.28 -12.64
CA LEU A 68 -8.44 -4.85 -11.31
C LEU A 68 -9.61 -3.87 -11.40
N GLU A 69 -9.53 -2.88 -12.28
CA GLU A 69 -10.62 -1.95 -12.57
C GLU A 69 -11.88 -2.71 -13.01
N ALA A 70 -11.75 -3.60 -14.00
CA ALA A 70 -12.85 -4.39 -14.53
C ALA A 70 -13.46 -5.35 -13.49
N THR A 71 -12.65 -5.82 -12.54
CA THR A 71 -13.10 -6.66 -11.42
C THR A 71 -13.92 -5.85 -10.42
N GLY A 72 -13.71 -4.52 -10.34
CA GLY A 72 -14.47 -3.60 -9.51
C GLY A 72 -13.69 -2.97 -8.36
N PHE A 73 -12.36 -3.08 -8.35
CA PHE A 73 -11.53 -2.34 -7.40
C PHE A 73 -11.56 -0.84 -7.72
N SER A 74 -11.61 -0.02 -6.67
CA SER A 74 -11.66 1.45 -6.81
C SER A 74 -10.27 2.09 -6.81
N GLY A 75 -9.23 1.31 -6.50
CA GLY A 75 -7.89 1.81 -6.30
C GLY A 75 -6.86 0.73 -6.03
N VAL A 76 -5.61 1.14 -5.87
CA VAL A 76 -4.46 0.25 -5.63
C VAL A 76 -3.53 0.78 -4.54
N LYS A 77 -2.75 -0.16 -4.00
CA LYS A 77 -1.67 0.03 -3.04
C LYS A 77 -0.49 -0.85 -3.43
N ASN A 78 0.73 -0.41 -3.22
CA ASN A 78 1.94 -1.24 -3.31
C ASN A 78 2.03 -2.16 -2.08
N PHE A 79 1.40 -3.33 -2.16
CA PHE A 79 1.56 -4.35 -1.14
C PHE A 79 1.35 -5.74 -1.76
N PRO A 80 2.27 -6.70 -1.57
CA PRO A 80 3.57 -6.63 -0.88
C PRO A 80 4.50 -5.53 -1.41
N THR A 81 5.34 -4.97 -0.53
CA THR A 81 6.27 -3.87 -0.87
C THR A 81 7.68 -4.23 -0.43
N VAL A 82 8.66 -3.85 -1.24
CA VAL A 82 10.08 -4.05 -0.95
C VAL A 82 10.60 -3.07 0.09
N GLY A 83 9.89 -1.98 0.37
CA GLY A 83 10.27 -1.01 1.43
C GLY A 83 10.22 -1.59 2.85
N LEU A 84 9.74 -2.82 3.02
CA LEU A 84 9.83 -3.58 4.27
C LEU A 84 11.09 -4.46 4.39
N PHE A 85 11.88 -4.62 3.31
CA PHE A 85 13.19 -5.26 3.36
C PHE A 85 14.27 -4.24 3.69
N ASP A 86 15.39 -4.68 4.26
CA ASP A 86 16.54 -3.84 4.59
C ASP A 86 17.89 -4.52 4.29
N GLY A 87 18.96 -3.78 4.54
CA GLY A 87 20.34 -4.24 4.41
C GLY A 87 20.69 -4.78 3.01
N ASN A 88 21.60 -5.76 2.98
CA ASN A 88 22.08 -6.35 1.74
C ASN A 88 20.95 -7.02 0.92
N PHE A 89 19.86 -7.45 1.56
CA PHE A 89 18.77 -8.09 0.85
C PHE A 89 17.99 -7.08 0.01
N LEU A 90 17.63 -5.92 0.57
CA LEU A 90 17.02 -4.84 -0.20
C LEU A 90 17.94 -4.38 -1.33
N GLN A 91 19.24 -4.21 -1.05
CA GLN A 91 20.21 -3.83 -2.07
C GLN A 91 20.24 -4.83 -3.23
N ASN A 92 20.28 -6.13 -2.93
CA ASN A 92 20.26 -7.17 -3.96
C ASN A 92 18.95 -7.14 -4.78
N LEU A 93 17.80 -6.85 -4.16
CA LEU A 93 16.53 -6.70 -4.89
C LEU A 93 16.58 -5.50 -5.85
N GLU A 94 17.08 -4.36 -5.41
CA GLU A 94 17.27 -3.16 -6.25
C GLU A 94 18.21 -3.46 -7.43
N GLU A 95 19.38 -4.05 -7.17
CA GLU A 95 20.40 -4.38 -8.18
C GLU A 95 19.93 -5.44 -9.19
N THR A 96 18.94 -6.26 -8.83
CA THR A 96 18.38 -7.30 -9.70
C THR A 96 17.03 -6.92 -10.33
N GLY A 97 16.63 -5.64 -10.23
CA GLY A 97 15.46 -5.11 -10.92
C GLY A 97 14.13 -5.36 -10.22
N MET A 98 14.14 -5.68 -8.92
CA MET A 98 12.95 -5.80 -8.05
C MET A 98 12.87 -4.62 -7.07
N GLY A 99 13.25 -3.44 -7.55
CA GLY A 99 13.34 -2.24 -6.74
C GLY A 99 12.03 -1.50 -6.50
N TYR A 100 12.04 -0.58 -5.54
CA TYR A 100 10.91 0.27 -5.19
C TYR A 100 10.48 1.20 -6.34
N GLY A 101 11.37 1.45 -7.30
CA GLY A 101 11.05 2.16 -8.54
C GLY A 101 9.89 1.53 -9.32
N LEU A 102 9.76 0.19 -9.34
CA LEU A 102 8.64 -0.50 -9.98
C LEU A 102 7.31 -0.26 -9.27
N GLU A 103 7.33 -0.14 -7.94
CA GLU A 103 6.14 0.22 -7.16
C GLU A 103 5.67 1.63 -7.48
N THR A 104 6.62 2.57 -7.61
CA THR A 104 6.36 3.94 -8.02
C THR A 104 5.76 3.99 -9.44
N GLU A 105 6.32 3.22 -10.38
CA GLU A 105 5.81 3.14 -11.75
C GLU A 105 4.38 2.57 -11.79
N MET A 106 4.11 1.53 -11.00
CA MET A 106 2.77 0.95 -10.88
C MET A 106 1.75 1.99 -10.37
N ILE A 107 2.11 2.77 -9.36
CA ILE A 107 1.27 3.88 -8.88
C ILE A 107 1.04 4.93 -9.96
N ASN A 108 2.06 5.30 -10.72
CA ASN A 108 1.90 6.25 -11.81
C ASN A 108 0.94 5.74 -12.90
N LYS A 109 1.06 4.48 -13.30
CA LYS A 109 0.14 3.84 -14.25
C LYS A 109 -1.29 3.81 -13.71
N ALA A 110 -1.48 3.45 -12.45
CA ALA A 110 -2.79 3.40 -11.82
C ALA A 110 -3.45 4.79 -11.74
N HIS A 111 -2.68 5.81 -11.36
CA HIS A 111 -3.15 7.20 -11.36
C HIS A 111 -3.63 7.64 -12.75
N ARG A 112 -2.86 7.31 -13.80
CA ARG A 112 -3.22 7.62 -15.20
C ARG A 112 -4.47 6.90 -15.68
N PHE A 113 -4.81 5.75 -15.10
CA PHE A 113 -6.07 5.06 -15.34
C PHE A 113 -7.24 5.59 -14.49
N GLY A 114 -7.01 6.63 -13.67
CA GLY A 114 -8.05 7.22 -12.82
C GLY A 114 -8.38 6.37 -11.59
N LEU A 115 -7.55 5.38 -11.24
CA LEU A 115 -7.69 4.61 -10.01
C LEU A 115 -7.24 5.43 -8.80
N LEU A 116 -7.91 5.26 -7.67
CA LEU A 116 -7.44 5.81 -6.40
C LEU A 116 -6.11 5.15 -6.02
N THR A 117 -5.10 5.94 -5.67
CA THR A 117 -3.75 5.44 -5.33
C THR A 117 -3.42 5.74 -3.88
N THR A 118 -3.06 4.71 -3.12
CA THR A 118 -2.76 4.84 -1.68
C THR A 118 -1.45 4.14 -1.28
N PRO A 119 -0.31 4.46 -1.91
CA PRO A 119 0.95 3.78 -1.61
C PRO A 119 1.44 3.96 -0.18
N TYR A 120 2.18 2.97 0.31
CA TYR A 120 3.12 3.14 1.39
C TYR A 120 4.33 3.93 0.93
N ALA A 121 4.94 4.69 1.84
CA ALA A 121 6.28 5.26 1.71
C ALA A 121 6.99 5.16 3.07
N PHE A 122 8.29 4.90 3.06
CA PHE A 122 9.10 4.64 4.24
C PHE A 122 10.07 5.79 4.52
N ASN A 123 10.39 6.64 3.55
CA ASN A 123 11.28 7.80 3.71
C ASN A 123 10.86 8.96 2.79
N GLU A 124 11.55 10.09 2.90
CA GLU A 124 11.29 11.34 2.18
C GLU A 124 11.47 11.21 0.66
N ASP A 125 12.44 10.40 0.21
CA ASP A 125 12.70 10.18 -1.21
C ASP A 125 11.54 9.39 -1.84
N GLU A 126 11.14 8.29 -1.20
CA GLU A 126 9.99 7.49 -1.63
C GLU A 126 8.68 8.28 -1.59
N ALA A 127 8.50 9.14 -0.59
CA ALA A 127 7.36 10.05 -0.50
C ALA A 127 7.34 11.03 -1.68
N THR A 128 8.49 11.61 -1.99
CA THR A 128 8.69 12.48 -3.15
C THR A 128 8.37 11.75 -4.46
N TRP A 129 8.84 10.51 -4.61
CA TRP A 129 8.60 9.69 -5.81
C TRP A 129 7.11 9.36 -5.95
N MET A 130 6.45 8.94 -4.88
CA MET A 130 5.01 8.62 -4.89
C MET A 130 4.15 9.87 -5.15
N ALA A 131 4.53 11.02 -4.60
CA ALA A 131 3.85 12.29 -4.88
C ALA A 131 3.99 12.68 -6.36
N LYS A 132 5.20 12.56 -6.94
CA LYS A 132 5.44 12.78 -8.37
C LYS A 132 4.71 11.77 -9.26
N ALA A 133 4.52 10.54 -8.78
CA ALA A 133 3.76 9.52 -9.49
C ALA A 133 2.25 9.83 -9.56
N GLY A 134 1.74 10.76 -8.75
CA GLY A 134 0.33 11.13 -8.70
C GLY A 134 -0.45 10.42 -7.58
N ALA A 135 0.21 9.96 -6.53
CA ALA A 135 -0.45 9.37 -5.37
C ALA A 135 -1.56 10.29 -4.83
N ASN A 136 -2.77 9.76 -4.63
CA ASN A 136 -3.85 10.51 -4.00
C ASN A 136 -3.69 10.57 -2.48
N ILE A 137 -3.20 9.45 -1.91
CA ILE A 137 -2.93 9.30 -0.49
C ILE A 137 -1.55 8.67 -0.34
N ILE A 138 -0.71 9.19 0.55
CA ILE A 138 0.55 8.56 0.93
C ILE A 138 0.46 8.08 2.37
N VAL A 139 0.80 6.82 2.60
CA VAL A 139 0.78 6.19 3.91
C VAL A 139 2.23 6.08 4.42
N ALA A 140 2.61 6.99 5.32
CA ALA A 140 3.90 6.96 6.02
C ALA A 140 4.00 5.70 6.88
N HIS A 141 4.86 4.75 6.50
CA HIS A 141 4.94 3.43 7.11
C HIS A 141 6.12 3.31 8.08
N MET A 142 5.84 3.15 9.37
CA MET A 142 6.82 3.10 10.46
C MET A 142 7.33 1.68 10.75
N GLY A 143 7.42 0.83 9.72
CA GLY A 143 7.75 -0.59 9.87
C GLY A 143 6.67 -1.43 10.55
N LEU A 144 7.02 -2.65 10.96
CA LEU A 144 6.06 -3.63 11.47
C LEU A 144 5.38 -3.20 12.76
N THR A 145 4.08 -3.44 12.80
CA THR A 145 3.24 -3.19 13.97
C THR A 145 3.59 -4.14 15.12
N THR A 146 3.83 -3.60 16.31
CA THR A 146 4.34 -4.37 17.46
C THR A 146 3.27 -5.00 18.36
N ALA A 147 1.99 -4.97 17.99
CA ALA A 147 0.92 -5.50 18.84
C ALA A 147 0.70 -7.02 18.69
N GLY A 148 0.46 -7.69 19.82
CA GLY A 148 0.11 -9.11 19.90
C GLY A 148 1.30 -10.03 20.23
N SER A 149 1.02 -11.32 20.45
CA SER A 149 2.01 -12.36 20.77
C SER A 149 2.98 -12.71 19.62
N ILE A 150 2.83 -12.06 18.45
CA ILE A 150 3.56 -12.33 17.19
C ILE A 150 4.22 -11.04 16.64
N GLY A 151 4.30 -9.96 17.43
CA GLY A 151 4.86 -8.67 17.00
C GLY A 151 6.39 -8.65 16.90
N ALA A 152 6.93 -7.78 16.03
CA ALA A 152 8.37 -7.55 15.89
C ALA A 152 8.97 -6.88 17.14
N LYS A 153 10.20 -7.27 17.52
CA LYS A 153 10.92 -6.70 18.68
C LYS A 153 11.74 -5.44 18.35
N THR A 154 12.01 -5.22 17.07
CA THR A 154 12.71 -4.03 16.56
C THR A 154 11.68 -2.98 16.19
N TYR A 155 11.71 -1.81 16.82
CA TYR A 155 10.74 -0.76 16.56
C TYR A 155 11.32 0.64 16.77
N LEU A 156 10.71 1.61 16.09
CA LEU A 156 10.87 3.02 16.38
C LEU A 156 10.10 3.39 17.66
N THR A 157 10.65 4.30 18.44
CA THR A 157 9.92 4.99 19.49
C THR A 157 8.79 5.83 18.88
N LEU A 158 7.83 6.25 19.72
CA LEU A 158 6.73 7.10 19.26
C LEU A 158 7.24 8.46 18.76
N GLU A 159 8.22 9.04 19.46
CA GLU A 159 8.83 10.32 19.08
C GLU A 159 9.56 10.22 17.73
N GLU A 160 10.36 9.17 17.52
CA GLU A 160 10.98 8.90 16.22
C GLU A 160 9.93 8.69 15.12
N SER A 161 8.81 8.02 15.44
CA SER A 161 7.70 7.82 14.51
C SER A 161 7.06 9.15 14.11
N VAL A 162 6.83 10.06 15.06
CA VAL A 162 6.29 11.41 14.78
C VAL A 162 7.24 12.19 13.86
N ASN A 163 8.53 12.23 14.18
CA ASN A 163 9.52 12.95 13.39
C ASN A 163 9.59 12.40 11.95
N ARG A 164 9.59 11.08 11.79
CA ARG A 164 9.65 10.44 10.46
C ARG A 164 8.36 10.62 9.66
N VAL A 165 7.18 10.54 10.29
CA VAL A 165 5.90 10.85 9.64
C VAL A 165 5.89 12.30 9.18
N GLN A 166 6.37 13.24 10.00
CA GLN A 166 6.44 14.66 9.64
C GLN A 166 7.38 14.89 8.45
N ALA A 167 8.56 14.26 8.43
CA ALA A 167 9.49 14.39 7.31
C ALA A 167 8.88 13.87 5.99
N ILE A 168 8.19 12.72 6.02
CA ILE A 168 7.45 12.19 4.86
C ILE A 168 6.33 13.13 4.42
N ALA A 169 5.60 13.72 5.39
CA ALA A 169 4.53 14.67 5.13
C ALA A 169 5.07 15.93 4.44
N ASP A 170 6.16 16.50 4.96
CA ASP A 170 6.78 17.72 4.44
C ASP A 170 7.31 17.49 3.02
N ALA A 171 8.00 16.38 2.78
CA ALA A 171 8.47 15.99 1.45
C ALA A 171 7.32 15.80 0.45
N THR A 172 6.21 15.21 0.90
CA THR A 172 5.00 15.04 0.09
C THR A 172 4.37 16.38 -0.29
N VAL A 173 4.12 17.24 0.70
CA VAL A 173 3.44 18.54 0.53
C VAL A 173 4.28 19.48 -0.34
N ALA A 174 5.60 19.41 -0.24
CA ALA A 174 6.51 20.17 -1.11
C ALA A 174 6.34 19.84 -2.60
N ILE A 175 5.89 18.63 -2.94
CA ILE A 175 5.59 18.22 -4.32
C ILE A 175 4.13 18.50 -4.68
N ASN A 176 3.20 18.12 -3.80
CA ASN A 176 1.77 18.31 -4.04
C ASN A 176 1.02 18.52 -2.71
N PRO A 177 0.55 19.74 -2.41
CA PRO A 177 -0.13 20.06 -1.16
C PRO A 177 -1.54 19.46 -1.04
N HIS A 178 -2.06 18.81 -2.09
CA HIS A 178 -3.38 18.18 -2.09
C HIS A 178 -3.37 16.68 -1.76
N VAL A 179 -2.19 16.08 -1.58
CA VAL A 179 -2.07 14.67 -1.19
C VAL A 179 -2.53 14.49 0.26
N ILE A 180 -3.36 13.49 0.51
CA ILE A 180 -3.74 13.12 1.87
C ILE A 180 -2.61 12.28 2.47
N ILE A 181 -2.16 12.62 3.68
CA ILE A 181 -1.13 11.86 4.37
C ILE A 181 -1.78 11.08 5.51
N LEU A 182 -1.49 9.78 5.56
CA LEU A 182 -1.85 8.88 6.65
C LEU A 182 -0.58 8.27 7.25
N CYS A 183 -0.65 7.78 8.48
CA CYS A 183 0.45 7.05 9.12
C CYS A 183 0.03 5.61 9.45
N HIS A 184 0.98 4.68 9.43
CA HIS A 184 0.75 3.27 9.71
C HIS A 184 1.99 2.59 10.28
N GLY A 185 1.80 1.56 11.09
CA GLY A 185 2.89 0.69 11.55
C GLY A 185 3.55 1.15 12.85
N GLY A 186 4.61 0.44 13.23
CA GLY A 186 5.34 0.68 14.48
C GLY A 186 4.42 0.66 15.71
N LYS A 187 4.51 1.71 16.52
CA LYS A 187 3.72 1.88 17.76
C LYS A 187 2.36 2.57 17.57
N LEU A 188 1.95 2.88 16.33
CA LEU A 188 0.66 3.53 16.01
C LEU A 188 -0.51 2.54 16.09
N LEU A 189 -0.90 2.17 17.31
CA LEU A 189 -1.74 0.99 17.58
C LEU A 189 -3.19 1.28 17.94
N THR A 190 -3.46 2.41 18.59
CA THR A 190 -4.79 2.72 19.13
C THR A 190 -5.08 4.21 18.97
N MET A 191 -6.37 4.57 18.88
CA MET A 191 -6.84 5.96 18.74
C MET A 191 -6.49 6.90 19.92
N ARG A 192 -5.78 6.42 20.95
CA ARG A 192 -5.34 7.23 22.10
C ARG A 192 -3.94 7.84 21.91
N LEU A 193 -3.30 7.54 20.78
CA LEU A 193 -2.01 8.10 20.35
C LEU A 193 -2.25 9.32 19.50
#